data_AF-A0A316HA12-F1
#
_entry.id   AF-A0A316HA12-F1
#
_cell.length_a   1.000
_cell.length_b   1.000
_cell.length_c   1.000
_cell.angle_alpha   90.00
_cell.angle_beta   90.00
_cell.angle_gamma   90.00
#
_symmetry.space_group_name_H-M   'P 1'
#
loop_
_entity.id
_entity.type
_entity.pdbx_description
1 polymer ?
#
loop_
_entity_poly.entity_id
_entity_poly.type
_entity_poly.pdbx_seq_one_letter_code
_entity_poly.pdbx_strand_id
1 'polypeptide(L)'
;MNCAIVAEHVRSFGRGETIYDPWHYVPVLARKPGALRNGAPFQGWMLPTAMERVRRRLKAANDGDRQMVSILATVLTDGIDAVEAACQEAIDQNVFSAAIIINILARRRDPVPAITILTPDALRLQHEPQADCARYDSLRRAS
;
A
#
# COMPACT_ATOMS: atom_id res chain seq x y z
N MET A 1 21.42 14.78 26.60
CA MET A 1 20.14 14.10 26.93
C MET A 1 19.07 14.81 26.15
N ASN A 2 18.57 14.21 25.07
CA ASN A 2 17.56 14.84 24.22
C ASN A 2 16.18 14.39 24.72
N CYS A 3 15.39 15.31 25.28
CA CYS A 3 13.96 15.11 25.50
C CYS A 3 13.27 15.09 24.13
N ALA A 4 13.07 13.91 23.55
CA ALA A 4 12.21 13.73 22.39
C ALA A 4 10.76 13.61 22.88
N ILE A 5 9.85 14.39 22.30
CA ILE A 5 8.42 14.28 22.54
C ILE A 5 7.96 12.93 21.98
N VAL A 6 7.37 12.09 22.83
CA VAL A 6 6.93 10.72 22.46
C VAL A 6 5.46 10.65 22.08
N ALA A 7 4.65 11.62 22.51
CA ALA A 7 3.24 11.75 22.15
C ALA A 7 2.73 13.16 22.45
N GLU A 8 1.76 13.62 21.67
CA GLU A 8 1.02 14.87 21.88
C GLU A 8 -0.47 14.56 21.88
N HIS A 9 -1.20 15.07 22.87
CA HIS A 9 -2.64 14.83 23.00
C HIS A 9 -3.34 16.11 23.44
N VAL A 10 -4.46 16.42 22.76
CA VAL A 10 -5.33 17.55 23.14
C VAL A 10 -5.98 17.23 24.49
N ARG A 11 -5.95 18.21 25.40
CA ARG A 11 -6.57 18.08 26.72
C ARG A 11 -8.10 18.11 26.57
N SER A 12 -8.79 17.08 27.08
CA SER A 12 -10.24 17.13 27.29
C SER A 12 -10.57 17.42 28.75
N PHE A 13 -11.61 18.22 28.96
CA PHE A 13 -12.15 18.57 30.28
C PHE A 13 -13.52 17.90 30.54
N GLY A 14 -14.04 17.13 29.58
CA GLY A 14 -15.28 16.37 29.74
C GLY A 14 -15.10 15.20 30.69
N ARG A 15 -16.12 14.92 31.51
CA ARG A 15 -16.08 13.81 32.49
C ARG A 15 -16.51 12.51 31.83
N GLY A 16 -15.62 11.51 31.81
CA GLY A 16 -15.90 10.19 31.24
C GLY A 16 -15.75 10.10 29.71
N GLU A 17 -15.20 11.14 29.06
CA GLU A 17 -14.90 11.12 27.64
C GLU A 17 -13.62 10.34 27.35
N THR A 18 -13.60 9.60 26.25
CA THR A 18 -12.39 8.97 25.70
C THR A 18 -12.18 9.46 24.28
N ILE A 19 -11.03 10.07 24.03
CA ILE A 19 -10.65 10.55 22.70
C ILE A 19 -9.67 9.55 22.12
N TYR A 20 -10.01 9.01 20.96
CA TYR A 20 -9.12 8.15 20.19
C TYR A 20 -8.58 8.93 18.99
N ASP A 21 -7.27 8.82 18.77
CA ASP A 21 -6.69 9.06 17.45
C ASP A 21 -6.55 7.71 16.74
N PRO A 22 -7.33 7.42 15.70
CA PRO A 22 -7.31 6.13 15.00
C PRO A 22 -5.94 5.80 14.41
N TRP A 23 -5.15 6.81 14.02
CA TRP A 23 -3.83 6.60 13.40
C TRP A 23 -2.83 5.94 14.36
N HIS A 24 -2.90 6.28 15.65
CA HIS A 24 -2.08 5.64 16.69
C HIS A 24 -2.31 4.12 16.80
N TYR A 25 -3.46 3.63 16.36
CA TYR A 25 -3.82 2.21 16.43
C TYR A 25 -3.56 1.45 15.12
N VAL A 26 -3.20 2.12 14.03
CA VAL A 26 -2.89 1.46 12.74
C VAL A 26 -1.78 0.41 12.86
N PRO A 27 -0.65 0.64 13.58
CA PRO A 27 0.36 -0.40 13.77
C PRO A 27 -0.15 -1.67 14.46
N VAL A 28 -1.17 -1.55 15.32
CA VAL A 28 -1.79 -2.68 16.00
C VAL A 28 -2.62 -3.53 15.04
N LEU A 29 -3.24 -2.90 14.03
CA LEU A 29 -4.04 -3.59 13.02
C LEU A 29 -3.23 -4.59 12.20
N ALA A 30 -1.93 -4.36 12.00
CA ALA A 30 -1.05 -5.31 11.31
C ALA A 30 -1.03 -6.70 11.99
N ARG A 31 -1.18 -6.74 13.32
CA ARG A 31 -1.27 -7.99 14.10
C ARG A 31 -2.71 -8.48 14.26
N LYS A 32 -3.69 -7.57 14.25
CA LYS A 32 -5.11 -7.88 14.45
C LYS A 32 -6.01 -7.16 13.44
N PRO A 33 -6.06 -7.60 12.17
CA PRO A 33 -6.79 -6.88 11.11
C PRO A 33 -8.29 -6.78 11.37
N GLY A 34 -8.89 -7.80 11.97
CA GLY A 34 -10.33 -7.81 12.30
C GLY A 34 -10.75 -6.74 13.31
N ALA A 35 -9.81 -6.12 14.05
CA ALA A 35 -10.12 -5.00 14.92
C ALA A 35 -10.58 -3.75 14.15
N LEU A 36 -10.28 -3.65 12.85
CA LEU A 36 -10.73 -2.54 12.00
C LEU A 36 -12.26 -2.44 11.92
N ARG A 37 -13.00 -3.54 12.06
CA ARG A 37 -14.48 -3.53 11.97
C ARG A 37 -15.14 -2.93 13.20
N ASN A 38 -14.67 -3.33 14.38
CA ASN A 38 -15.39 -3.14 15.64
C ASN A 38 -14.57 -2.42 16.71
N GLY A 39 -13.30 -2.10 16.45
CA GLY A 39 -12.47 -1.40 17.41
C GLY A 39 -13.03 0.00 17.68
N ALA A 40 -13.15 0.35 18.97
CA ALA A 40 -13.64 1.67 19.39
C ALA A 40 -12.92 2.85 18.70
N PRO A 41 -11.58 2.81 18.50
CA PRO A 41 -10.89 3.88 17.76
C PRO A 41 -11.34 4.05 16.31
N PHE A 42 -11.84 3.00 15.66
CA PHE A 42 -12.15 3.03 14.22
C PHE A 42 -13.64 3.27 13.93
N GLN A 43 -14.47 3.40 14.98
CA GLN A 43 -15.88 3.74 14.83
C GLN A 43 -16.03 5.20 14.40
N GLY A 44 -16.82 5.45 13.36
CA GLY A 44 -17.02 6.80 12.84
C GLY A 44 -15.76 7.46 12.26
N TRP A 45 -14.67 6.70 12.03
CA TRP A 45 -13.42 7.24 11.52
C TRP A 45 -13.62 7.86 10.13
N MET A 46 -13.40 9.17 10.05
CA MET A 46 -13.46 9.92 8.80
C MET A 46 -12.16 9.74 8.02
N LEU A 47 -12.21 8.87 7.01
CA LEU A 47 -11.15 8.74 6.02
C LEU A 47 -11.38 9.70 4.86
N PRO A 48 -10.30 10.09 4.14
CA PRO A 48 -10.42 10.80 2.88
C PRO A 48 -11.31 10.03 1.88
N THR A 49 -11.91 10.76 0.94
CA THR A 49 -13.07 10.27 0.18
C THR A 49 -12.75 9.04 -0.65
N ALA A 50 -11.60 9.03 -1.33
CA ALA A 50 -11.19 7.89 -2.15
C ALA A 50 -10.87 6.65 -1.29
N MET A 51 -10.21 6.85 -0.15
CA MET A 51 -9.92 5.76 0.79
C MET A 51 -11.19 5.15 1.37
N GLU A 52 -12.19 5.97 1.71
CA GLU A 52 -13.48 5.48 2.20
C GLU A 52 -14.25 4.68 1.14
N ARG A 53 -14.17 5.08 -0.13
CA ARG A 53 -14.74 4.30 -1.25
C ARG A 53 -14.06 2.94 -1.39
N VAL A 54 -12.73 2.89 -1.33
CA VAL A 54 -11.97 1.62 -1.34
C VAL A 54 -12.35 0.76 -0.14
N ARG A 55 -12.40 1.34 1.07
CA ARG A 55 -12.80 0.63 2.30
C ARG A 55 -14.18 -0.02 2.14
N ARG A 56 -15.17 0.74 1.65
CA ARG A 56 -16.52 0.21 1.40
C ARG A 56 -16.52 -0.93 0.39
N ARG A 57 -15.73 -0.84 -0.68
CA ARG A 57 -15.63 -1.89 -1.69
C ARG A 57 -14.99 -3.16 -1.14
N LEU A 58 -13.92 -3.02 -0.35
CA LEU A 58 -13.21 -4.13 0.27
C LEU A 58 -14.03 -4.86 1.35
N LYS A 59 -15.01 -4.21 1.99
CA LYS A 59 -15.88 -4.88 2.99
C LYS A 59 -16.59 -6.13 2.47
N ALA A 60 -16.83 -6.22 1.15
CA ALA A 60 -17.46 -7.37 0.51
C ALA A 60 -16.48 -8.55 0.27
N ALA A 61 -15.17 -8.32 0.34
CA ALA A 61 -14.15 -9.34 0.16
C ALA A 61 -13.85 -10.07 1.48
N ASN A 62 -13.60 -11.39 1.40
CA ASN A 62 -13.30 -12.24 2.57
C ASN A 62 -12.04 -11.76 3.32
N ASP A 63 -11.04 -11.25 2.62
CA ASP A 63 -9.79 -10.73 3.16
C ASP A 63 -9.75 -9.18 3.20
N GLY A 64 -10.91 -8.53 3.03
CA GLY A 64 -11.02 -7.08 2.87
C GLY A 64 -10.41 -6.25 3.99
N ASP A 65 -10.51 -6.72 5.25
CA ASP A 65 -9.87 -6.02 6.38
C ASP A 65 -8.35 -6.06 6.26
N ARG A 66 -7.79 -7.21 5.87
CA ARG A 66 -6.33 -7.34 5.71
C ARG A 66 -5.86 -6.42 4.60
N GLN A 67 -6.59 -6.39 3.48
CA GLN A 67 -6.28 -5.49 2.37
C GLN A 67 -6.35 -4.02 2.80
N MET A 68 -7.42 -3.62 3.50
CA MET A 68 -7.55 -2.25 3.98
C MET A 68 -6.47 -1.88 4.99
N VAL A 69 -6.11 -2.79 5.90
CA VAL A 69 -5.01 -2.60 6.85
C VAL A 69 -3.68 -2.39 6.13
N SER A 70 -3.40 -3.16 5.07
CA SER A 70 -2.20 -2.97 4.26
C SER A 70 -2.15 -1.57 3.62
N ILE A 71 -3.29 -1.05 3.15
CA ILE A 71 -3.39 0.31 2.59
C ILE A 71 -3.22 1.38 3.69
N LEU A 72 -3.83 1.18 4.86
CA LEU A 72 -3.66 2.12 5.99
C LEU A 72 -2.22 2.16 6.47
N ALA A 73 -1.51 1.03 6.45
CA ALA A 73 -0.11 0.96 6.85
C ALA A 73 0.80 1.81 5.96
N THR A 74 0.50 1.94 4.65
CA THR A 74 1.31 2.79 3.75
C THR A 74 1.19 4.28 4.06
N VAL A 75 0.15 4.71 4.79
CA VAL A 75 0.02 6.12 5.20
C VAL A 75 1.17 6.53 6.13
N LEU A 76 1.69 5.59 6.93
CA LEU A 76 2.81 5.84 7.83
C LEU A 76 4.13 6.11 7.09
N THR A 77 4.25 5.66 5.84
CA THR A 77 5.46 5.81 5.01
C THR A 77 5.30 6.87 3.93
N ASP A 78 4.17 6.88 3.24
CA ASP A 78 3.93 7.69 2.04
C ASP A 78 3.09 8.95 2.33
N GLY A 79 2.48 9.03 3.51
CA GLY A 79 1.57 10.11 3.87
C GLY A 79 0.15 9.92 3.34
N ILE A 80 -0.80 10.62 3.96
CA ILE A 80 -2.24 10.44 3.69
C ILE A 80 -2.62 10.88 2.28
N ASP A 81 -2.06 11.99 1.80
CA ASP A 81 -2.40 12.57 0.50
C ASP A 81 -1.96 11.67 -0.66
N ALA A 82 -0.76 11.07 -0.56
CA ALA A 82 -0.25 10.17 -1.59
C ALA A 82 -1.11 8.89 -1.68
N VAL A 83 -1.50 8.34 -0.53
CA VAL A 83 -2.36 7.16 -0.44
C VAL A 83 -3.77 7.45 -0.94
N GLU A 84 -4.34 8.62 -0.64
CA GLU A 84 -5.62 9.03 -1.18
C GLU A 84 -5.56 9.14 -2.71
N ALA A 85 -4.54 9.80 -3.25
CA ALA A 85 -4.37 9.95 -4.69
C ALA A 85 -4.14 8.60 -5.39
N ALA A 86 -3.48 7.63 -4.74
CA ALA A 86 -3.34 6.27 -5.26
C ALA A 86 -4.67 5.50 -5.21
N CYS A 87 -5.46 5.66 -4.15
CA CYS A 87 -6.82 5.12 -4.08
C CYS A 87 -7.71 5.70 -5.18
N GLN A 88 -7.60 7.00 -5.46
CA GLN A 88 -8.38 7.67 -6.50
C GLN A 88 -8.03 7.12 -7.89
N GLU A 89 -6.74 6.98 -8.20
CA GLU A 89 -6.27 6.37 -9.45
C GLU A 89 -6.78 4.93 -9.62
N ALA A 90 -6.77 4.12 -8.55
CA ALA A 90 -7.30 2.76 -8.58
C ALA A 90 -8.82 2.71 -8.83
N ILE A 91 -9.57 3.65 -8.24
CA ILE A 91 -11.01 3.81 -8.47
C ILE A 91 -11.29 4.14 -9.94
N ASP A 92 -10.51 5.06 -10.53
CA ASP A 92 -10.70 5.48 -11.92
C ASP A 92 -10.41 4.34 -12.90
N GLN A 93 -9.50 3.42 -12.53
CA GLN A 93 -9.23 2.17 -13.25
C GLN A 93 -10.24 1.04 -12.91
N ASN A 94 -11.19 1.29 -12.02
CA ASN A 94 -12.17 0.33 -11.51
C ASN A 94 -11.54 -0.94 -10.89
N VAL A 95 -10.37 -0.81 -10.25
CA VAL A 95 -9.69 -1.92 -9.57
C VAL A 95 -9.51 -1.62 -8.09
N PHE A 96 -9.80 -2.62 -7.26
CA PHE A 96 -9.87 -2.47 -5.80
C PHE A 96 -9.13 -3.60 -5.13
N SER A 97 -7.81 -3.47 -5.06
CA SER A 97 -6.95 -4.38 -4.29
C SER A 97 -5.82 -3.61 -3.61
N ALA A 98 -5.41 -4.10 -2.44
CA ALA A 98 -4.25 -3.53 -1.75
C ALA A 98 -2.99 -3.61 -2.63
N ALA A 99 -2.79 -4.73 -3.34
CA ALA A 99 -1.62 -4.93 -4.19
C ALA A 99 -1.50 -3.84 -5.29
N ILE A 100 -2.61 -3.44 -5.90
CA ILE A 100 -2.59 -2.43 -6.95
C ILE A 100 -2.32 -1.04 -6.38
N ILE A 101 -2.98 -0.68 -5.28
CA ILE A 101 -2.76 0.62 -4.62
C ILE A 101 -1.31 0.74 -4.14
N ILE A 102 -0.77 -0.31 -3.52
CA ILE A 102 0.63 -0.37 -3.09
C ILE A 102 1.57 -0.28 -4.30
N ASN A 103 1.22 -0.90 -5.43
CA ASN A 103 2.03 -0.80 -6.64
C ASN A 103 2.00 0.61 -7.25
N ILE A 104 0.84 1.28 -7.27
CA ILE A 104 0.74 2.70 -7.68
C ILE A 104 1.68 3.56 -6.82
N LEU A 105 1.66 3.37 -5.49
CA LEU A 105 2.55 4.06 -4.57
C LEU A 105 4.03 3.72 -4.80
N ALA A 106 4.35 2.46 -5.08
CA ALA A 106 5.72 2.05 -5.44
C ALA A 106 6.21 2.79 -6.69
N ARG A 107 5.42 2.82 -7.76
CA ARG A 107 5.80 3.52 -9.02
C ARG A 107 6.02 5.01 -8.83
N ARG A 108 5.33 5.64 -7.88
CA ARG A 108 5.52 7.07 -7.56
C ARG A 108 6.81 7.35 -6.79
N ARG A 109 7.33 6.34 -6.07
CA ARG A 109 8.63 6.41 -5.37
C ARG A 109 9.80 6.08 -6.29
N ASP A 110 9.54 5.40 -7.40
CA ASP A 110 10.59 5.03 -8.33
C ASP A 110 11.33 6.29 -8.81
N PRO A 111 12.67 6.28 -8.79
CA PRO A 111 13.45 7.38 -9.31
C PRO A 111 13.14 7.56 -10.80
N VAL A 112 13.35 8.77 -11.30
CA VAL A 112 13.24 9.06 -12.73
C VAL A 112 14.06 8.00 -13.49
N PRO A 113 13.48 7.36 -14.52
CA PRO A 113 14.19 6.36 -15.30
C PRO A 113 15.56 6.87 -15.73
N ALA A 114 16.60 6.06 -15.56
CA ALA A 114 17.93 6.42 -16.02
C ALA A 114 17.87 6.78 -17.50
N ILE A 115 18.62 7.81 -17.90
CA ILE A 115 18.70 8.26 -19.28
C ILE A 115 19.11 7.06 -20.13
N THR A 116 18.30 6.74 -21.15
CA THR A 116 18.59 5.67 -22.09
C THR A 116 19.90 6.00 -22.81
N ILE A 117 20.96 5.28 -22.48
CA ILE A 117 22.22 5.36 -23.22
C ILE A 117 22.01 4.58 -24.52
N LEU A 118 22.21 5.24 -25.66
CA LEU A 118 22.22 4.55 -26.95
C LEU A 118 23.34 3.52 -26.93
N THR A 119 22.99 2.24 -27.09
CA THR A 119 23.96 1.15 -27.15
C THR A 119 24.94 1.40 -28.28
N PRO A 120 26.25 1.58 -28.00
CA PRO A 120 27.24 1.79 -29.05
C PRO A 120 27.27 0.60 -30.01
N ASP A 121 27.52 0.85 -31.30
CA ASP A 121 27.59 -0.21 -32.31
C ASP A 121 28.65 -1.29 -32.00
N ALA A 122 29.69 -0.93 -31.26
CA ALA A 122 30.72 -1.87 -30.79
C ALA A 122 30.18 -2.94 -29.82
N LEU A 123 29.01 -2.74 -29.20
CA LEU A 123 28.35 -3.69 -28.30
C LEU A 123 27.24 -4.50 -28.99
N ARG A 124 27.13 -4.45 -30.33
CA ARG A 124 26.21 -5.33 -31.06
C ARG A 124 26.63 -6.78 -30.86
N LEU A 125 25.71 -7.58 -30.33
CA LEU A 125 25.92 -9.02 -30.16
C LEU A 125 26.06 -9.67 -31.54
N GLN A 126 27.12 -10.45 -31.74
CA GLN A 126 27.26 -11.28 -32.93
C GLN A 126 26.27 -12.45 -32.94
N HIS A 127 25.87 -12.89 -31.74
CA HIS A 127 24.90 -13.94 -31.53
C HIS A 127 23.85 -13.46 -30.55
N GLU A 128 22.66 -13.15 -31.06
CA GLU A 128 21.55 -12.77 -30.20
C GLU A 128 21.04 -13.97 -29.40
N PRO A 129 20.71 -13.80 -28.12
CA PRO A 129 20.11 -14.86 -27.34
C PRO A 129 18.74 -15.21 -27.94
N GLN A 130 18.60 -16.43 -28.43
CA GLN A 130 17.31 -16.95 -28.86
C GLN A 130 16.54 -17.42 -27.62
N ALA A 131 15.37 -16.83 -27.37
CA ALA A 131 14.45 -17.28 -26.32
C ALA A 131 13.74 -18.57 -26.77
N ASP A 132 14.45 -19.70 -26.68
CA ASP A 132 13.93 -21.02 -27.03
C ASP A 132 13.58 -21.84 -25.78
N CYS A 133 12.30 -21.82 -25.41
CA CYS A 133 11.77 -22.60 -24.28
C CYS A 133 11.84 -24.12 -24.51
N ALA A 134 11.94 -24.60 -25.77
CA ALA A 134 11.96 -26.02 -26.08
C ALA A 134 13.24 -26.71 -25.56
N ARG A 135 14.35 -25.96 -25.43
CA ARG A 135 15.59 -26.43 -24.80
C ARG A 135 15.41 -26.82 -23.34
N TYR A 136 14.49 -26.17 -22.63
CA TYR A 136 14.18 -26.52 -21.24
C TYR A 136 13.26 -27.76 -21.18
N ASP A 137 12.26 -27.81 -22.06
CA ASP A 137 11.31 -28.93 -22.12
C ASP A 137 11.97 -30.27 -22.43
N SER A 138 13.04 -30.28 -23.24
CA SER A 138 13.79 -31.49 -23.57
C SER A 138 14.55 -32.07 -22.37
N LEU A 139 15.09 -31.20 -21.50
CA LEU A 139 15.74 -31.62 -20.24
C LEU A 139 14.72 -32.14 -19.22
N ARG A 140 13.52 -31.53 -19.17
CA ARG A 140 12.45 -31.95 -18.25
C ARG A 140 11.89 -33.34 -18.59
N ARG A 141 11.91 -33.75 -19.86
CA ARG A 141 11.42 -35.07 -20.30
C ARG A 141 12.42 -36.21 -20.10
N ALA A 142 13.68 -35.90 -19.81
CA ALA A 142 14.75 -36.88 -19.63
C ALA A 142 14.95 -37.29 -18.14
N SER A 143 14.06 -36.87 -17.24
CA SER A 143 14.04 -37.25 -15.81
C SER A 143 12.83 -38.11 -15.47
#